data_AF-A0AAV5CN73-F1
#
_entry.id   AF-A0AAV5CN73-F1
#
_cell.length_a   1.000
_cell.length_b   1.000
_cell.length_c   1.000
_cell.angle_alpha   90.00
_cell.angle_beta   90.00
_cell.angle_gamma   90.00
#
_symmetry.space_group_name_H-M   'P 1'
#
loop_
_entity.id
_entity.type
_entity.pdbx_description
1 polymer ?
#
loop_
_entity_poly.entity_id
_entity_poly.type
_entity_poly.pdbx_seq_one_letter_code
_entity_poly.pdbx_strand_id
1 'polypeptide(L)'
;MSSHNSSMQNDISVDTDGRVLWTTNVTGAASSPASTSLATVLLDTGNLIIRSPNGTTLWQSFDHPTDTILPGMKIGIRYKTLARERLVSWKGPDDPSPGPFSYGMDPTTFLQTMIWNGTVPIARTGPWTGYMVDGQFLVNSSIILYRSAISNEEEIYGTYSLPDGAAPTRFVLTYTGECQLESWRSSEWAIIWKWTNSNGCNLYGYCGPNGYCDNTVADPMCKCLDGFQPTSLEEWNRGRFSQGCRRKEALRCDDGFFSLPVMKSPDKFIHVANRNFRECAEECASNCSCVAYAYANLSTSRTKGDATRCLVWTGDLTDTEKVDHDAFSETLYLRIAGLDAGV
;
A
#
# COMPACT_ATOMS: atom_id res chain seq x y z
N MET A 1 -45.70 23.95 29.45
CA MET A 1 -45.45 23.66 28.01
C MET A 1 -44.08 24.21 27.67
N SER A 2 -43.05 23.36 27.64
CA SER A 2 -41.76 23.66 27.03
C SER A 2 -41.43 22.46 26.15
N SER A 3 -41.60 22.65 24.86
CA SER A 3 -41.32 21.68 23.81
C SER A 3 -39.82 21.70 23.53
N HIS A 4 -39.08 20.70 24.02
CA HIS A 4 -37.79 20.36 23.43
C HIS A 4 -38.02 19.41 22.26
N ASN A 5 -38.09 20.02 21.08
CA ASN A 5 -38.10 19.35 19.80
C ASN A 5 -36.65 19.06 19.42
N SER A 6 -36.25 17.80 19.43
CA SER A 6 -34.97 17.32 18.92
C SER A 6 -35.26 16.07 18.10
N SER A 7 -35.44 16.24 16.80
CA SER A 7 -35.48 15.13 15.84
C SER A 7 -34.43 15.41 14.76
N MET A 8 -33.40 14.55 14.72
CA MET A 8 -32.48 14.30 13.61
C MET A 8 -31.67 13.05 14.03
N GLN A 9 -32.10 11.86 13.60
CA GLN A 9 -31.45 10.60 13.98
C GLN A 9 -30.19 10.36 13.14
N ASN A 10 -29.07 10.88 13.63
CA ASN A 10 -27.75 10.29 13.38
C ASN A 10 -27.58 9.08 14.32
N ASP A 11 -26.58 8.21 14.09
CA ASP A 11 -26.17 7.31 15.18
C ASP A 11 -25.36 8.15 16.18
N ILE A 12 -25.74 8.12 17.45
CA ILE A 12 -25.27 9.06 18.48
C ILE A 12 -24.77 8.25 19.68
N SER A 13 -23.51 8.46 20.05
CA SER A 13 -22.99 8.04 21.35
C SER A 13 -23.14 9.19 22.35
N VAL A 14 -23.74 8.91 23.51
CA VAL A 14 -23.93 9.89 24.60
C VAL A 14 -23.27 9.41 25.90
N ASP A 15 -22.73 10.33 26.69
CA ASP A 15 -22.25 10.03 28.04
C ASP A 15 -23.40 9.94 29.06
N THR A 16 -23.06 9.65 30.32
CA THR A 16 -24.02 9.55 31.42
C THR A 16 -24.72 10.87 31.74
N ASP A 17 -24.16 12.00 31.32
CA ASP A 17 -24.72 13.34 31.48
C ASP A 17 -25.57 13.76 30.27
N GLY A 18 -25.74 12.88 29.28
CA GLY A 18 -26.49 13.13 28.05
C GLY A 18 -25.73 13.99 27.03
N ARG A 19 -24.41 14.17 27.18
CA ARG A 19 -23.59 14.88 26.20
C ARG A 19 -23.29 13.96 25.04
N VAL A 20 -23.44 14.49 23.83
CA VAL A 20 -23.08 13.81 22.60
C VAL A 20 -21.56 13.71 22.49
N LEU A 21 -21.04 12.49 22.50
CA LEU A 21 -19.62 12.17 22.37
C LEU A 21 -19.21 11.99 20.91
N TRP A 22 -20.09 11.45 20.08
CA TRP A 22 -19.83 11.19 18.67
C TRP A 22 -21.13 11.06 17.87
N THR A 23 -21.11 11.48 16.61
CA THR A 23 -22.23 11.31 15.67
C THR A 23 -21.77 11.02 14.24
N THR A 24 -22.53 10.23 13.50
CA THR A 24 -22.39 10.15 12.04
C THR A 24 -22.87 11.43 11.35
N ASN A 25 -22.20 11.88 10.29
CA ASN A 25 -22.68 13.00 9.48
C ASN A 25 -23.49 12.49 8.27
N VAL A 26 -24.80 12.31 8.44
CA VAL A 26 -25.68 11.82 7.37
C VAL A 26 -26.26 13.00 6.57
N THR A 27 -25.62 13.35 5.45
CA THR A 27 -26.12 14.38 4.53
C THR A 27 -27.13 13.77 3.54
N GLY A 28 -28.41 13.82 3.89
CA GLY A 28 -29.49 13.32 3.03
C GLY A 28 -30.90 13.46 3.62
N ALA A 29 -31.02 13.74 4.92
CA ALA A 29 -32.31 13.91 5.60
C ALA A 29 -32.88 15.35 5.57
N ALA A 30 -32.22 16.29 4.86
CA ALA A 30 -32.51 17.72 4.98
C ALA A 30 -33.76 18.22 4.24
N SER A 31 -34.52 17.37 3.54
CA SER A 31 -35.59 17.82 2.63
C SER A 31 -36.94 17.10 2.74
N SER A 32 -37.27 16.45 3.85
CA SER A 32 -38.65 15.98 4.05
C SER A 32 -39.11 16.01 5.51
N PRO A 33 -40.27 16.64 5.83
CA PRO A 33 -40.78 16.81 7.18
C PRO A 33 -41.48 15.56 7.75
N ALA A 34 -41.30 14.39 7.13
CA ALA A 34 -41.76 13.12 7.68
C ALA A 34 -40.60 12.47 8.44
N SER A 35 -40.86 12.01 9.66
CA SER A 35 -39.95 11.17 10.43
C SER A 35 -39.52 9.96 9.59
N THR A 36 -38.40 10.07 8.91
CA THR A 36 -37.84 8.99 8.11
C THR A 36 -37.14 8.08 9.10
N SER A 37 -37.75 6.94 9.42
CA SER A 37 -37.15 5.93 10.30
C SER A 37 -35.90 5.37 9.62
N LEU A 38 -34.74 5.92 9.97
CA LEU A 38 -33.47 5.37 9.55
C LEU A 38 -33.24 4.07 10.31
N ALA A 39 -32.71 3.07 9.62
CA ALA A 39 -32.35 1.79 10.22
C ALA A 39 -30.83 1.71 10.37
N THR A 40 -30.36 1.44 11.58
CA THR A 40 -28.98 1.04 11.83
C THR A 40 -28.91 -0.48 11.74
N VAL A 41 -28.04 -1.01 10.88
CA VAL A 41 -27.96 -2.45 10.59
C VAL A 41 -26.50 -2.88 10.60
N LEU A 42 -26.18 -3.90 11.41
CA LEU A 42 -24.89 -4.60 11.33
C LEU A 42 -25.02 -5.76 10.35
N LEU A 43 -24.26 -5.71 9.26
CA LEU A 43 -24.21 -6.79 8.26
C LEU A 43 -23.29 -7.92 8.72
N ASP A 44 -23.48 -9.12 8.16
CA ASP A 44 -22.63 -10.29 8.43
C ASP A 44 -21.15 -10.08 8.06
N THR A 45 -20.87 -9.09 7.20
CA THR A 45 -19.51 -8.67 6.86
C THR A 45 -18.81 -7.88 7.98
N GLY A 46 -19.54 -7.50 9.04
CA GLY A 46 -19.09 -6.58 10.08
C GLY A 46 -19.28 -5.10 9.72
N ASN A 47 -19.85 -4.79 8.55
CA ASN A 47 -20.14 -3.41 8.15
C ASN A 47 -21.41 -2.92 8.87
N LEU A 48 -21.27 -1.86 9.67
CA LEU A 48 -22.38 -1.18 10.32
C LEU A 48 -22.86 -0.07 9.39
N ILE A 49 -24.12 -0.14 8.95
CA ILE A 49 -24.69 0.81 8.00
C ILE A 49 -25.88 1.56 8.59
N ILE A 50 -26.05 2.81 8.16
CA ILE A 50 -27.29 3.56 8.33
C ILE A 50 -28.01 3.58 6.99
N ARG A 51 -29.27 3.13 6.99
CA ARG A 51 -30.07 2.94 5.77
C ARG A 51 -31.35 3.76 5.84
N SER A 52 -31.72 4.41 4.74
CA SER A 52 -33.02 5.08 4.59
C SER A 52 -34.16 4.08 4.35
N PRO A 53 -35.43 4.48 4.54
CA PRO A 53 -36.59 3.60 4.31
C PRO A 53 -36.68 3.02 2.89
N ASN A 54 -36.17 3.74 1.88
CA ASN A 54 -36.12 3.28 0.49
C ASN A 54 -34.96 2.29 0.22
N GLY A 55 -34.17 1.96 1.24
CA GLY A 55 -33.06 1.02 1.15
C GLY A 55 -31.73 1.61 0.68
N THR A 56 -31.58 2.93 0.58
CA THR A 56 -30.27 3.55 0.28
C THR A 56 -29.37 3.55 1.51
N THR A 57 -28.11 3.13 1.34
CA THR A 57 -27.08 3.29 2.39
C THR A 57 -26.65 4.74 2.45
N LEU A 58 -26.81 5.36 3.62
CA LEU A 58 -26.48 6.77 3.86
C LEU A 58 -25.13 6.95 4.56
N TRP A 59 -24.71 5.95 5.35
CA TRP A 59 -23.43 5.92 6.04
C TRP A 59 -23.03 4.46 6.26
N GLN A 60 -21.72 4.18 6.31
CA GLN A 60 -21.19 2.85 6.61
C GLN A 60 -19.86 2.92 7.36
N SER A 61 -19.63 2.00 8.29
CA SER A 61 -18.39 1.97 9.09
C SER A 61 -17.16 1.61 8.26
N PHE A 62 -17.33 0.89 7.16
CA PHE A 62 -16.22 0.53 6.28
C PHE A 62 -15.53 1.73 5.61
N ASP A 63 -16.20 2.89 5.51
CA ASP A 63 -15.59 4.13 5.01
C ASP A 63 -14.81 4.88 6.12
N HIS A 64 -14.79 4.35 7.35
CA HIS A 64 -14.16 4.93 8.53
C HIS A 64 -13.32 3.88 9.29
N PRO A 65 -12.29 3.30 8.66
CA PRO A 65 -11.47 2.28 9.28
C PRO A 65 -10.67 2.81 10.49
N THR A 66 -10.37 1.92 11.44
CA THR A 66 -9.48 2.17 12.56
C THR A 66 -8.08 1.63 12.27
N ASP A 67 -7.67 0.58 12.94
CA ASP A 67 -6.42 -0.16 12.82
C ASP A 67 -6.61 -1.48 12.05
N THR A 68 -7.83 -1.82 11.66
CA THR A 68 -8.18 -3.17 11.16
C THR A 68 -8.86 -3.11 9.79
N ILE A 69 -8.57 -4.12 8.96
CA ILE A 69 -9.24 -4.35 7.66
C ILE A 69 -9.86 -5.74 7.66
N LEU A 70 -11.16 -5.78 7.47
CA LEU A 70 -11.96 -6.99 7.31
C LEU A 70 -12.11 -7.37 5.83
N PRO A 71 -12.50 -8.62 5.52
CA PRO A 71 -12.75 -9.04 4.15
C PRO A 71 -13.79 -8.11 3.48
N GLY A 72 -13.49 -7.66 2.25
CA GLY A 72 -14.35 -6.75 1.48
C GLY A 72 -14.20 -5.27 1.84
N MET A 73 -13.47 -4.89 2.89
CA MET A 73 -13.10 -3.50 3.13
C MET A 73 -12.13 -3.00 2.05
N LYS A 74 -12.12 -1.69 1.84
CA LYS A 74 -11.25 -1.02 0.88
C LYS A 74 -10.12 -0.28 1.60
N ILE A 75 -8.92 -0.34 1.04
CA ILE A 75 -7.87 0.63 1.30
C ILE A 75 -7.60 1.33 -0.01
N GLY A 76 -7.88 2.62 -0.08
CA GLY A 76 -7.81 3.29 -1.37
C GLY A 76 -7.86 4.78 -1.29
N ILE A 77 -7.82 5.35 -2.49
CA ILE A 77 -7.91 6.79 -2.71
C ILE A 77 -8.98 7.05 -3.77
N ARG A 78 -9.85 8.01 -3.46
CA ARG A 78 -10.81 8.57 -4.41
C ARG A 78 -10.14 9.72 -5.17
N TYR A 79 -10.07 9.62 -6.50
CA TYR A 79 -9.27 10.55 -7.31
C TYR A 79 -9.72 12.01 -7.19
N LYS A 80 -11.04 12.26 -7.13
CA LYS A 80 -11.59 13.63 -7.11
C LYS A 80 -11.39 14.35 -5.78
N THR A 81 -11.60 13.65 -4.67
CA THR A 81 -11.54 14.25 -3.33
C THR A 81 -10.17 14.09 -2.69
N LEU A 82 -9.32 13.21 -3.24
CA LEU A 82 -8.11 12.71 -2.60
C LEU A 82 -8.35 12.20 -1.17
N ALA A 83 -9.61 11.82 -0.88
CA ALA A 83 -9.98 11.20 0.38
C ALA A 83 -9.27 9.85 0.47
N ARG A 84 -8.63 9.61 1.62
CA ARG A 84 -7.73 8.47 1.83
C ARG A 84 -8.33 7.58 2.90
N GLU A 85 -8.60 6.35 2.52
CA GLU A 85 -8.86 5.28 3.47
C GLU A 85 -7.50 4.73 3.89
N ARG A 86 -7.12 4.96 5.14
CA ARG A 86 -5.89 4.45 5.74
C ARG A 86 -6.19 3.94 7.13
N LEU A 87 -5.40 2.96 7.56
CA LEU A 87 -5.40 2.53 8.94
C LEU A 87 -4.59 3.50 9.79
N VAL A 88 -5.03 3.65 11.02
CA VAL A 88 -4.29 4.33 12.08
C VAL A 88 -4.20 3.35 13.24
N SER A 89 -2.99 3.06 13.70
CA SER A 89 -2.78 2.13 14.80
C SER A 89 -3.44 2.64 16.08
N TRP A 90 -3.70 1.74 17.01
CA TRP A 90 -3.92 2.16 18.39
C TRP A 90 -2.65 2.81 18.97
N LYS A 91 -2.83 3.60 20.01
CA LYS A 91 -1.72 4.25 20.73
C LYS A 91 -0.99 3.28 21.66
N GLY A 92 -1.71 2.29 22.18
CA GLY A 92 -1.16 1.22 23.01
C GLY A 92 -2.09 0.01 23.04
N PRO A 93 -1.70 -1.07 23.74
CA PRO A 93 -2.49 -2.31 23.80
C PRO A 93 -3.88 -2.09 24.42
N ASP A 94 -4.01 -1.14 25.37
CA ASP A 94 -5.25 -0.85 26.08
C ASP A 94 -5.80 0.58 25.79
N ASP A 95 -5.23 1.28 24.80
CA ASP A 95 -5.61 2.65 24.43
C ASP A 95 -5.96 2.72 22.93
N PRO A 96 -7.27 2.64 22.58
CA PRO A 96 -7.73 2.66 21.19
C PRO A 96 -7.70 4.05 20.57
N SER A 97 -7.20 5.08 21.27
CA SER A 97 -7.00 6.39 20.68
C SER A 97 -5.96 6.33 19.55
N PRO A 98 -6.00 7.27 18.57
CA PRO A 98 -5.08 7.28 17.44
C PRO A 98 -3.60 7.26 17.87
N GLY A 99 -2.89 6.23 17.41
CA GLY A 99 -1.46 6.05 17.61
C GLY A 99 -0.60 6.68 16.51
N PRO A 100 0.73 6.45 16.57
CA PRO A 100 1.67 7.12 15.67
C PRO A 100 1.80 6.46 14.30
N PHE A 101 1.37 5.21 14.13
CA PHE A 101 1.54 4.47 12.89
C PHE A 101 0.31 4.57 11.99
N SER A 102 0.55 4.64 10.67
CA SER A 102 -0.53 4.56 9.68
C SER A 102 -0.14 3.68 8.50
N TYR A 103 -1.12 3.05 7.87
CA TYR A 103 -0.94 2.19 6.70
C TYR A 103 -1.95 2.54 5.61
N GLY A 104 -1.49 2.68 4.37
CA GLY A 104 -2.36 3.05 3.25
C GLY A 104 -1.61 3.18 1.93
N MET A 105 -2.31 3.64 0.88
CA MET A 105 -1.69 3.88 -0.43
C MET A 105 -0.81 5.13 -0.43
N ASP A 106 0.29 5.08 -1.19
CA ASP A 106 1.12 6.24 -1.50
C ASP A 106 0.25 7.35 -2.10
N PRO A 107 0.17 8.52 -1.46
CA PRO A 107 -0.69 9.61 -1.91
C PRO A 107 -0.21 10.30 -3.19
N THR A 108 1.00 10.03 -3.66
CA THR A 108 1.54 10.67 -4.86
C THR A 108 1.22 9.88 -6.11
N THR A 109 1.44 8.56 -6.09
CA THR A 109 1.33 7.73 -7.29
C THR A 109 0.18 6.72 -7.22
N PHE A 110 -0.29 6.39 -6.01
CA PHE A 110 -1.31 5.36 -5.74
C PHE A 110 -0.94 3.95 -6.18
N LEU A 111 0.31 3.74 -6.63
CA LEU A 111 0.77 2.45 -7.15
C LEU A 111 1.39 1.58 -6.05
N GLN A 112 1.52 2.10 -4.84
CA GLN A 112 2.26 1.45 -3.75
C GLN A 112 1.49 1.62 -2.45
N THR A 113 1.71 0.72 -1.50
CA THR A 113 1.26 0.90 -0.13
C THR A 113 2.46 1.12 0.77
N MET A 114 2.29 1.94 1.80
CA MET A 114 3.34 2.23 2.76
C MET A 114 2.81 2.19 4.18
N ILE A 115 3.72 1.92 5.11
CA ILE A 115 3.51 2.15 6.53
C ILE A 115 4.35 3.38 6.91
N TRP A 116 3.78 4.28 7.70
CA TRP A 116 4.44 5.48 8.22
C TRP A 116 4.43 5.49 9.73
N ASN A 117 5.48 6.07 10.33
CA ASN A 117 5.50 6.58 11.69
C ASN A 117 5.41 8.12 11.62
N GLY A 118 4.24 8.68 11.93
CA GLY A 118 3.92 10.07 11.62
C GLY A 118 4.04 10.33 10.11
N THR A 119 5.05 11.10 9.71
CA THR A 119 5.35 11.40 8.29
C THR A 119 6.50 10.58 7.70
N VAL A 120 7.19 9.80 8.53
CA VAL A 120 8.38 9.05 8.12
C VAL A 120 7.97 7.67 7.59
N PRO A 121 8.27 7.32 6.33
CA PRO A 121 8.01 5.98 5.81
C PRO A 121 8.88 4.96 6.52
N ILE A 122 8.29 3.84 6.96
CA ILE A 122 9.01 2.75 7.64
C ILE A 122 9.10 1.49 6.79
N ALA A 123 8.12 1.26 5.92
CA ALA A 123 8.07 0.10 5.02
C ALA A 123 7.18 0.43 3.81
N ARG A 124 7.42 -0.27 2.71
CA ARG A 124 6.73 -0.04 1.43
C ARG A 124 6.64 -1.31 0.59
N THR A 125 5.52 -1.53 -0.10
CA THR A 125 5.41 -2.57 -1.14
C THR A 125 5.98 -2.08 -2.47
N GLY A 126 6.39 -2.97 -3.37
CA GLY A 126 6.70 -2.60 -4.75
C GLY A 126 5.52 -1.92 -5.48
N PRO A 127 5.79 -1.17 -6.56
CA PRO A 127 4.71 -0.67 -7.40
C PRO A 127 3.90 -1.82 -7.96
N TRP A 128 2.59 -1.66 -7.90
CA TRP A 128 1.66 -2.65 -8.40
C TRP A 128 1.85 -2.88 -9.90
N THR A 129 1.96 -4.15 -10.28
CA THR A 129 2.32 -4.56 -11.64
C THR A 129 1.11 -4.93 -12.51
N GLY A 130 -0.12 -4.73 -11.99
CA GLY A 130 -1.34 -4.88 -12.77
C GLY A 130 -2.12 -6.16 -12.52
N TYR A 131 -1.75 -7.00 -11.54
CA TYR A 131 -2.59 -8.13 -11.15
C TYR A 131 -3.91 -7.65 -10.55
N MET A 132 -5.04 -8.01 -11.17
CA MET A 132 -6.37 -7.69 -10.66
C MET A 132 -6.69 -8.49 -9.40
N VAL A 133 -6.32 -9.78 -9.39
CA VAL A 133 -6.48 -10.68 -8.25
C VAL A 133 -5.21 -11.50 -8.12
N ASP A 134 -4.64 -11.54 -6.92
CA ASP A 134 -3.52 -12.38 -6.51
C ASP A 134 -3.99 -13.34 -5.41
N GLY A 135 -3.92 -14.63 -5.69
CA GLY A 135 -4.26 -15.69 -4.74
C GLY A 135 -3.01 -16.11 -3.97
N GLN A 136 -2.92 -15.73 -2.70
CA GLN A 136 -1.82 -16.12 -1.84
C GLN A 136 -2.20 -17.34 -1.00
N PHE A 137 -1.48 -18.42 -1.21
CA PHE A 137 -1.52 -19.58 -0.33
C PHE A 137 -0.44 -19.44 0.75
N LEU A 138 -0.86 -19.16 1.98
CA LEU A 138 0.06 -19.04 3.11
C LEU A 138 0.31 -20.44 3.68
N VAL A 139 1.27 -21.15 3.06
CA VAL A 139 1.58 -22.58 3.24
C VAL A 139 1.59 -23.00 4.72
N ASN A 140 2.26 -22.24 5.59
CA ASN A 140 2.39 -22.56 7.02
C ASN A 140 1.06 -22.53 7.80
N SER A 141 0.02 -21.98 7.20
CA SER A 141 -1.29 -21.77 7.82
C SER A 141 -2.45 -22.41 7.06
N SER A 142 -2.24 -22.92 5.84
CA SER A 142 -3.32 -23.45 5.00
C SER A 142 -4.45 -22.45 4.73
N ILE A 143 -4.15 -21.14 4.78
CA ILE A 143 -5.10 -20.08 4.41
C ILE A 143 -4.90 -19.71 2.95
N ILE A 144 -6.01 -19.63 2.23
CA ILE A 144 -6.07 -19.02 0.90
C ILE A 144 -6.66 -17.62 1.07
N LEU A 145 -5.91 -16.61 0.62
CA LEU A 145 -6.32 -15.22 0.62
C LEU A 145 -6.35 -14.74 -0.83
N TYR A 146 -7.46 -14.14 -1.25
CA TYR A 146 -7.53 -13.47 -2.55
C TYR A 146 -7.38 -11.97 -2.33
N ARG A 147 -6.32 -11.38 -2.84
CA ARG A 147 -6.10 -9.92 -2.80
C ARG A 147 -6.45 -9.35 -4.15
N SER A 148 -7.21 -8.26 -4.17
CA SER A 148 -7.60 -7.60 -5.41
C SER A 148 -7.18 -6.14 -5.40
N ALA A 149 -6.69 -5.67 -6.54
CA ALA A 149 -6.40 -4.26 -6.77
C ALA A 149 -7.27 -3.78 -7.93
N ILE A 150 -8.13 -2.80 -7.64
CA ILE A 150 -9.16 -2.31 -8.56
C ILE A 150 -8.94 -0.83 -8.80
N SER A 151 -8.81 -0.45 -10.07
CA SER A 151 -8.74 0.95 -10.52
C SER A 151 -9.82 1.21 -11.56
N ASN A 152 -10.69 2.18 -11.27
CA ASN A 152 -11.77 2.62 -12.15
C ASN A 152 -11.67 4.14 -12.40
N GLU A 153 -12.74 4.80 -12.86
CA GLU A 153 -12.73 6.26 -13.13
C GLU A 153 -12.79 7.13 -11.86
N GLU A 154 -13.20 6.57 -10.73
CA GLU A 154 -13.49 7.31 -9.49
C GLU A 154 -12.45 7.07 -8.39
N GLU A 155 -11.94 5.85 -8.30
CA GLU A 155 -11.07 5.42 -7.21
C GLU A 155 -10.09 4.31 -7.64
N ILE A 156 -9.04 4.18 -6.84
CA ILE A 156 -8.17 3.01 -6.79
C ILE A 156 -8.15 2.48 -5.37
N TYR A 157 -8.34 1.17 -5.23
CA TYR A 157 -8.32 0.53 -3.93
C TYR A 157 -7.83 -0.91 -4.00
N GLY A 158 -7.23 -1.34 -2.89
CA GLY A 158 -6.96 -2.73 -2.58
C GLY A 158 -8.09 -3.26 -1.69
N THR A 159 -8.44 -4.54 -1.89
CA THR A 159 -9.34 -5.28 -1.01
C THR A 159 -8.89 -6.73 -0.95
N TYR A 160 -9.46 -7.52 -0.05
CA TYR A 160 -9.25 -8.96 -0.02
C TYR A 160 -10.53 -9.71 0.31
N SER A 161 -10.58 -10.97 -0.11
CA SER A 161 -11.62 -11.92 0.22
C SER A 161 -11.04 -13.27 0.64
N LEU A 162 -11.90 -14.08 1.23
CA LEU A 162 -11.59 -15.41 1.72
C LEU A 162 -12.53 -16.43 1.04
N PRO A 163 -12.12 -17.70 0.92
CA PRO A 163 -13.02 -18.77 0.48
C PRO A 163 -14.24 -18.92 1.41
N ASP A 164 -15.34 -19.42 0.86
CA ASP A 164 -16.53 -19.74 1.64
C ASP A 164 -16.21 -20.75 2.75
N GLY A 165 -16.68 -20.46 3.97
CA GLY A 165 -16.41 -21.30 5.15
C GLY A 165 -15.01 -21.14 5.76
N ALA A 166 -14.17 -20.23 5.25
CA ALA A 166 -12.89 -19.91 5.86
C ALA A 166 -13.06 -19.32 7.27
N ALA A 167 -12.08 -19.56 8.14
CA ALA A 167 -12.04 -18.94 9.46
C ALA A 167 -11.96 -17.41 9.36
N PRO A 168 -12.60 -16.66 10.29
CA PRO A 168 -12.45 -15.22 10.37
C PRO A 168 -10.97 -14.82 10.32
N THR A 169 -10.63 -13.92 9.40
CA THR A 169 -9.25 -13.49 9.16
C THR A 169 -9.25 -11.99 8.92
N ARG A 170 -8.28 -11.28 9.50
CA ARG A 170 -8.20 -9.80 9.48
C ARG A 170 -6.77 -9.31 9.34
N PHE A 171 -6.59 -8.14 8.71
CA PHE A 171 -5.33 -7.39 8.81
C PHE A 171 -5.43 -6.39 9.95
N VAL A 172 -4.39 -6.27 10.78
CA VAL A 172 -4.31 -5.35 11.91
C VAL A 172 -2.99 -4.58 11.88
N LEU A 173 -3.07 -3.25 11.90
CA LEU A 173 -1.92 -2.38 12.12
C LEU A 173 -1.72 -2.16 13.63
N THR A 174 -0.75 -2.87 14.19
CA THR A 174 -0.46 -2.84 15.62
C THR A 174 0.12 -1.51 16.08
N TYR A 175 0.03 -1.24 17.39
CA TYR A 175 0.61 -0.05 18.03
C TYR A 175 2.14 0.02 17.92
N THR A 176 2.82 -1.06 17.52
CA THR A 176 4.27 -1.12 17.27
C THR A 176 4.64 -0.91 15.80
N GLY A 177 3.67 -0.69 14.92
CA GLY A 177 3.92 -0.47 13.49
C GLY A 177 4.08 -1.74 12.66
N GLU A 178 3.69 -2.90 13.19
CA GLU A 178 3.58 -4.16 12.42
C GLU A 178 2.19 -4.29 11.81
N CYS A 179 2.12 -4.66 10.53
CA CYS A 179 0.87 -5.03 9.87
C CYS A 179 0.74 -6.55 9.89
N GLN A 180 -0.17 -7.08 10.70
CA GLN A 180 -0.34 -8.50 10.95
C GLN A 180 -1.56 -9.03 10.21
N LEU A 181 -1.44 -10.21 9.62
CA LEU A 181 -2.58 -11.00 9.18
C LEU A 181 -2.90 -12.02 10.29
N GLU A 182 -4.05 -11.85 10.92
CA GLU A 182 -4.51 -12.69 12.02
C GLU A 182 -5.68 -13.56 11.57
N SER A 183 -5.69 -14.82 12.00
CA SER A 183 -6.78 -15.75 11.72
C SER A 183 -7.28 -16.39 13.02
N TRP A 184 -8.61 -16.49 13.16
CA TRP A 184 -9.24 -17.03 14.34
C TRP A 184 -9.07 -18.55 14.42
N ARG A 185 -8.39 -19.04 15.46
CA ARG A 185 -8.10 -20.46 15.67
C ARG A 185 -8.17 -20.77 17.16
N SER A 186 -8.78 -21.91 17.51
CA SER A 186 -8.77 -22.41 18.90
C SER A 186 -9.20 -21.36 19.95
N SER A 187 -10.15 -20.49 19.59
CA SER A 187 -10.66 -19.38 20.43
C SER A 187 -9.70 -18.22 20.68
N GLU A 188 -8.68 -18.05 19.83
CA GLU A 188 -7.76 -16.92 19.86
C GLU A 188 -7.39 -16.43 18.44
N TRP A 189 -6.89 -15.20 18.35
CA TRP A 189 -6.32 -14.66 17.11
C TRP A 189 -4.88 -15.15 16.96
N ALA A 190 -4.63 -16.01 15.98
CA ALA A 190 -3.29 -16.47 15.65
C ALA A 190 -2.67 -15.56 14.58
N ILE A 191 -1.46 -15.08 14.80
CA ILE A 191 -0.69 -14.32 13.81
C ILE A 191 -0.19 -15.31 12.75
N ILE A 192 -0.67 -15.15 11.53
CA ILE A 192 -0.36 -16.03 10.40
C ILE A 192 0.80 -15.49 9.57
N TRP A 193 0.82 -14.16 9.43
CA TRP A 193 1.85 -13.45 8.73
C TRP A 193 1.98 -12.06 9.35
N LYS A 194 3.17 -11.48 9.26
CA LYS A 194 3.38 -10.10 9.65
C LYS A 194 4.29 -9.41 8.67
N TRP A 195 3.92 -8.20 8.32
CA TRP A 195 4.78 -7.25 7.66
C TRP A 195 5.33 -6.27 8.67
N THR A 196 6.64 -6.08 8.53
CA THR A 196 7.51 -5.40 9.45
C THR A 196 7.70 -6.18 10.76
N ASN A 197 8.96 -6.50 11.00
CA ASN A 197 9.59 -6.62 12.30
C ASN A 197 10.86 -5.77 12.12
N SER A 198 11.22 -4.98 13.12
CA SER A 198 12.00 -3.73 13.04
C SER A 198 13.45 -3.81 12.54
N ASN A 199 13.84 -4.85 11.79
CA ASN A 199 15.22 -5.20 11.51
C ASN A 199 15.48 -5.41 10.03
N GLY A 200 16.61 -4.86 9.58
CA GLY A 200 17.22 -5.19 8.30
C GLY A 200 16.42 -4.71 7.09
N CYS A 201 16.38 -5.58 6.07
CA CYS A 201 15.82 -5.32 4.75
C CYS A 201 14.34 -4.95 4.69
N ASN A 202 13.58 -5.20 5.77
CA ASN A 202 12.17 -4.82 5.83
C ASN A 202 11.96 -3.33 6.14
N LEU A 203 13.02 -2.62 6.55
CA LEU A 203 12.97 -1.19 6.80
C LEU A 203 13.19 -0.40 5.51
N TYR A 204 12.37 0.63 5.34
CA TYR A 204 12.47 1.55 4.21
C TYR A 204 13.89 2.11 4.06
N GLY A 205 14.49 1.88 2.90
CA GLY A 205 15.80 2.44 2.56
C GLY A 205 16.98 1.88 3.37
N TYR A 206 16.84 0.68 3.96
CA TYR A 206 17.88 0.06 4.81
C TYR A 206 19.27 0.01 4.15
N CYS A 207 19.35 -0.32 2.86
CA CYS A 207 20.62 -0.42 2.12
C CYS A 207 21.18 0.90 1.58
N GLY A 208 20.52 2.02 1.89
CA GLY A 208 20.87 3.33 1.35
C GLY A 208 20.72 3.44 -0.18
N PRO A 209 21.16 4.57 -0.74
CA PRO A 209 21.13 4.84 -2.18
C PRO A 209 21.84 3.78 -3.03
N ASN A 210 21.22 3.32 -4.11
CA ASN A 210 21.77 2.38 -5.10
C ASN A 210 22.22 1.02 -4.54
N GLY A 211 21.86 0.74 -3.29
CA GLY A 211 21.95 -0.56 -2.66
C GLY A 211 20.60 -1.27 -2.71
N TYR A 212 20.61 -2.59 -2.69
CA TYR A 212 19.41 -3.41 -2.60
C TYR A 212 19.59 -4.55 -1.61
N CYS A 213 18.47 -4.98 -1.03
CA CYS A 213 18.43 -6.20 -0.22
C CYS A 213 18.09 -7.41 -1.07
N ASP A 214 18.78 -8.52 -0.84
CA ASP A 214 18.44 -9.80 -1.47
C ASP A 214 17.59 -10.65 -0.52
N ASN A 215 16.27 -10.50 -0.59
CA ASN A 215 15.33 -11.21 0.29
C ASN A 215 15.08 -12.66 -0.15
N THR A 216 15.75 -13.14 -1.21
CA THR A 216 15.65 -14.53 -1.69
C THR A 216 16.57 -15.50 -0.92
N VAL A 217 17.41 -14.96 -0.02
CA VAL A 217 18.35 -15.75 0.81
C VAL A 217 17.96 -15.71 2.29
N ALA A 218 18.42 -16.70 3.06
CA ALA A 218 18.03 -16.86 4.46
C ALA A 218 18.51 -15.72 5.39
N ASP A 219 19.62 -15.06 5.06
CA ASP A 219 20.14 -13.90 5.79
C ASP A 219 20.38 -12.74 4.81
N PRO A 220 19.33 -11.93 4.53
CA PRO A 220 19.39 -10.86 3.56
C PRO A 220 20.39 -9.78 3.98
N MET A 221 21.46 -9.64 3.20
CA MET A 221 22.41 -8.54 3.35
C MET A 221 22.30 -7.57 2.18
N CYS A 222 22.67 -6.32 2.45
CA CYS A 222 22.74 -5.30 1.41
C CYS A 222 23.83 -5.62 0.40
N LYS A 223 23.49 -5.44 -0.88
CA LYS A 223 24.37 -5.53 -2.03
C LYS A 223 24.29 -4.22 -2.82
N CYS A 224 25.36 -3.87 -3.50
CA CYS A 224 25.30 -2.80 -4.50
C CYS A 224 24.69 -3.33 -5.79
N LEU A 225 23.90 -2.51 -6.48
CA LEU A 225 23.46 -2.80 -7.84
C LEU A 225 24.66 -2.99 -8.78
N ASP A 226 24.47 -3.74 -9.87
CA ASP A 226 25.51 -3.93 -10.88
C ASP A 226 26.03 -2.58 -11.41
N GLY A 227 27.36 -2.46 -11.56
CA GLY A 227 28.01 -1.19 -11.90
C GLY A 227 28.23 -0.23 -10.72
N PHE A 228 27.82 -0.59 -9.49
CA PHE A 228 28.05 0.21 -8.28
C PHE A 228 29.00 -0.48 -7.29
N GLN A 229 29.58 0.31 -6.40
CA GLN A 229 30.43 -0.14 -5.30
C GLN A 229 30.10 0.65 -4.01
N PRO A 230 30.39 0.11 -2.82
CA PRO A 230 30.11 0.81 -1.57
C PRO A 230 30.75 2.20 -1.54
N THR A 231 30.02 3.20 -1.05
CA THR A 231 30.55 4.54 -0.85
C THR A 231 31.69 4.54 0.17
N SER A 232 31.50 3.78 1.26
CA SER A 232 32.51 3.49 2.28
C SER A 232 32.61 1.99 2.51
N LEU A 233 33.72 1.37 2.10
CA LEU A 233 33.95 -0.06 2.29
C LEU A 233 34.08 -0.43 3.79
N GLU A 234 34.61 0.48 4.61
CA GLU A 234 34.75 0.28 6.06
C GLU A 234 33.39 0.17 6.76
N GLU A 235 32.48 1.10 6.47
CA GLU A 235 31.13 1.08 7.07
C GLU A 235 30.30 -0.09 6.52
N TRP A 236 30.45 -0.40 5.22
CA TRP A 236 29.78 -1.54 4.59
C TRP A 236 30.15 -2.87 5.27
N ASN A 237 31.44 -3.08 5.53
CA ASN A 237 31.93 -4.29 6.20
C ASN A 237 31.52 -4.37 7.69
N ARG A 238 31.09 -3.25 8.28
CA ARG A 238 30.53 -3.19 9.64
C ARG A 238 29.00 -3.34 9.67
N GLY A 239 28.36 -3.61 8.53
CA GLY A 239 26.91 -3.71 8.43
C GLY A 239 26.18 -2.36 8.47
N ARG A 240 26.88 -1.26 8.15
CA ARG A 240 26.30 0.09 8.11
C ARG A 240 26.14 0.55 6.67
N PHE A 241 24.91 0.50 6.18
CA PHE A 241 24.61 0.68 4.76
C PHE A 241 24.01 2.04 4.41
N SER A 242 23.89 2.97 5.37
CA SER A 242 23.20 4.25 5.17
C SER A 242 23.80 5.14 4.07
N GLN A 243 25.11 5.02 3.80
CA GLN A 243 25.78 5.74 2.71
C GLN A 243 25.57 5.10 1.32
N GLY A 244 24.98 3.91 1.27
CA GLY A 244 24.69 3.19 0.06
C GLY A 244 25.91 2.93 -0.83
N CYS A 245 25.66 2.99 -2.13
CA CYS A 245 26.60 2.68 -3.17
C CYS A 245 26.73 3.83 -4.17
N ARG A 246 27.93 3.99 -4.72
CA ARG A 246 28.27 4.92 -5.79
C ARG A 246 28.63 4.17 -7.06
N ARG A 247 28.42 4.79 -8.22
CA ARG A 247 28.83 4.19 -9.50
C ARG A 247 30.34 3.96 -9.54
N LYS A 248 30.75 2.86 -10.17
CA LYS A 248 32.17 2.57 -10.47
C LYS A 248 32.68 3.49 -11.57
N GLU A 249 31.84 3.77 -12.55
CA GLU A 249 32.15 4.59 -13.72
C GLU A 249 31.01 5.58 -13.99
N ALA A 250 31.36 6.74 -14.59
CA ALA A 250 30.38 7.75 -14.95
C ALA A 250 29.56 7.30 -16.16
N LEU A 251 28.26 7.59 -16.14
CA LEU A 251 27.36 7.30 -17.26
C LEU A 251 27.64 8.21 -18.46
N ARG A 252 27.44 7.67 -19.64
CA ARG A 252 27.26 8.35 -20.92
C ARG A 252 25.80 8.25 -21.34
N CYS A 253 25.34 9.18 -22.17
CA CYS A 253 23.93 9.24 -22.54
C CYS A 253 23.51 8.08 -23.46
N ASP A 254 24.45 7.57 -24.24
CA ASP A 254 24.33 6.42 -25.14
C ASP A 254 24.54 5.07 -24.45
N ASP A 255 24.72 5.05 -23.13
CA ASP A 255 24.77 3.82 -22.35
C ASP A 255 23.43 3.06 -22.39
N GLY A 256 23.55 1.76 -22.54
CA GLY A 256 22.47 0.79 -22.55
C GLY A 256 21.97 0.40 -21.15
N PHE A 257 21.02 -0.53 -21.15
CA PHE A 257 20.30 -0.96 -19.96
C PHE A 257 20.52 -2.44 -19.67
N PHE A 258 20.86 -2.73 -18.41
CA PHE A 258 20.95 -4.07 -17.87
C PHE A 258 19.64 -4.45 -17.18
N SER A 259 19.10 -5.63 -17.49
CA SER A 259 17.85 -6.12 -16.91
C SER A 259 18.09 -6.85 -15.59
N LEU A 260 17.42 -6.38 -14.54
CA LEU A 260 17.38 -6.99 -13.22
C LEU A 260 15.96 -7.55 -13.00
N PRO A 261 15.73 -8.85 -13.22
CA PRO A 261 14.40 -9.45 -13.04
C PRO A 261 14.08 -9.66 -11.56
N VAL A 262 12.78 -9.71 -11.25
CA VAL A 262 12.21 -10.05 -9.92
C VAL A 262 12.65 -9.09 -8.82
N MET A 263 12.48 -7.80 -9.10
CA MET A 263 12.84 -6.71 -8.21
C MET A 263 11.56 -6.07 -7.65
N LYS A 264 11.59 -5.74 -6.35
CA LYS A 264 10.82 -4.61 -5.82
C LYS A 264 11.50 -3.35 -6.36
N SER A 265 10.90 -2.75 -7.38
CA SER A 265 11.43 -1.52 -8.00
C SER A 265 11.60 -0.40 -6.97
N PRO A 266 12.59 0.49 -7.14
CA PRO A 266 12.89 1.57 -6.20
C PRO A 266 11.71 2.54 -5.99
N ASP A 267 11.77 3.30 -4.89
CA ASP A 267 10.82 4.38 -4.63
C ASP A 267 11.16 5.65 -5.45
N LYS A 268 10.34 6.71 -5.35
CA LYS A 268 10.56 8.05 -5.94
C LYS A 268 10.70 8.07 -7.46
N PHE A 269 9.93 7.22 -8.13
CA PHE A 269 9.83 7.17 -9.57
C PHE A 269 8.97 8.31 -10.12
N ILE A 270 9.21 8.62 -11.39
CA ILE A 270 8.33 9.44 -12.22
C ILE A 270 7.46 8.48 -13.02
N HIS A 271 6.14 8.57 -12.86
CA HIS A 271 5.19 7.81 -13.66
C HIS A 271 4.89 8.56 -14.96
N VAL A 272 5.27 7.97 -16.09
CA VAL A 272 5.03 8.51 -17.44
C VAL A 272 3.84 7.77 -18.06
N ALA A 273 2.74 8.47 -18.28
CA ALA A 273 1.53 7.88 -18.85
C ALA A 273 1.65 7.67 -20.37
N ASN A 274 0.89 6.70 -20.87
CA ASN A 274 0.70 6.36 -22.28
C ASN A 274 2.03 6.06 -22.97
N ARG A 275 2.77 5.10 -22.41
CA ARG A 275 4.05 4.65 -22.95
C ARG A 275 4.07 3.14 -22.98
N ASN A 276 4.08 2.57 -24.17
CA ASN A 276 4.34 1.14 -24.30
C ASN A 276 5.79 0.81 -23.86
N PHE A 277 6.12 -0.48 -23.79
CA PHE A 277 7.43 -0.93 -23.32
C PHE A 277 8.61 -0.23 -24.03
N ARG A 278 8.56 -0.11 -25.36
CA ARG A 278 9.63 0.50 -26.15
C ARG A 278 9.70 2.00 -25.94
N GLU A 279 8.55 2.67 -25.92
CA GLU A 279 8.49 4.11 -25.65
C GLU A 279 8.97 4.43 -24.23
N CYS A 280 8.71 3.57 -23.25
CA CYS A 280 9.23 3.73 -21.89
C CYS A 280 10.76 3.63 -21.83
N ALA A 281 11.34 2.68 -22.58
CA ALA A 281 12.78 2.59 -22.74
C ALA A 281 13.35 3.85 -23.44
N GLU A 282 12.69 4.33 -24.49
CA GLU A 282 13.07 5.56 -25.22
C GLU A 282 12.98 6.83 -24.34
N GLU A 283 11.99 6.94 -23.45
CA GLU A 283 11.86 8.05 -22.48
C GLU A 283 13.08 8.11 -21.55
N CYS A 284 13.56 6.96 -21.07
CA CYS A 284 14.77 6.93 -20.26
C CYS A 284 16.04 7.12 -21.11
N ALA A 285 16.12 6.47 -22.28
CA ALA A 285 17.25 6.55 -23.19
C ALA A 285 17.54 8.00 -23.63
N SER A 286 16.50 8.74 -24.02
CA SER A 286 16.61 10.13 -24.49
C SER A 286 16.92 11.14 -23.37
N ASN A 287 16.70 10.78 -22.11
CA ASN A 287 17.04 11.60 -20.96
C ASN A 287 18.38 11.16 -20.36
N CYS A 288 19.44 11.94 -20.59
CA CYS A 288 20.78 11.62 -20.06
C CYS A 288 20.86 11.58 -18.52
N SER A 289 19.89 12.17 -17.81
CA SER A 289 19.81 12.08 -16.34
C SER A 289 19.08 10.82 -15.86
N CYS A 290 18.40 10.11 -16.75
CA CYS A 290 17.76 8.86 -16.38
C CYS A 290 18.80 7.80 -15.96
N VAL A 291 18.52 7.04 -14.91
CA VAL A 291 19.39 5.98 -14.43
C VAL A 291 18.74 4.62 -14.45
N ALA A 292 17.40 4.55 -14.49
CA ALA A 292 16.67 3.30 -14.62
C ALA A 292 15.25 3.53 -15.15
N TYR A 293 14.64 2.49 -15.69
CA TYR A 293 13.20 2.44 -15.97
C TYR A 293 12.61 1.07 -15.63
N ALA A 294 11.29 1.02 -15.53
CA ALA A 294 10.54 -0.21 -15.33
C ALA A 294 9.18 -0.09 -16.01
N TYR A 295 8.64 -1.21 -16.48
CA TYR A 295 7.41 -1.23 -17.26
C TYR A 295 6.50 -2.38 -16.82
N ALA A 296 5.21 -2.09 -16.67
CA ALA A 296 4.18 -3.13 -16.66
C ALA A 296 2.97 -2.77 -17.52
N ASN A 297 2.25 -3.81 -17.91
CA ASN A 297 0.96 -3.72 -18.56
C ASN A 297 -0.15 -3.98 -17.52
N LEU A 298 -0.92 -2.94 -17.21
CA LEU A 298 -2.03 -2.95 -16.26
C LEU A 298 -3.39 -3.30 -16.92
N SER A 299 -3.40 -3.79 -18.17
CA SER A 299 -4.63 -4.05 -18.93
C SER A 299 -5.57 -5.07 -18.26
N THR A 300 -5.04 -5.97 -17.45
CA THR A 300 -5.81 -6.97 -16.71
C THR A 300 -6.55 -6.39 -15.50
N SER A 301 -6.29 -5.15 -15.10
CA SER A 301 -6.78 -4.58 -13.84
C SER A 301 -7.29 -3.15 -13.92
N ARG A 302 -6.96 -2.43 -14.99
CA ARG A 302 -7.61 -1.18 -15.37
C ARG A 302 -8.73 -1.45 -16.35
N THR A 303 -9.92 -0.98 -16.01
CA THR A 303 -11.10 -1.13 -16.88
C THR A 303 -11.17 -0.07 -17.98
N LYS A 304 -10.56 1.09 -17.77
CA LYS A 304 -10.50 2.21 -18.71
C LYS A 304 -9.25 3.08 -18.48
N GLY A 305 -8.87 3.83 -19.50
CA GLY A 305 -7.71 4.74 -19.47
C GLY A 305 -6.41 4.06 -19.88
N ASP A 306 -5.29 4.65 -19.49
CA ASP A 306 -3.95 4.17 -19.80
C ASP A 306 -3.68 2.82 -19.09
N ALA A 307 -3.56 1.75 -19.87
CA ALA A 307 -3.21 0.42 -19.37
C ALA A 307 -1.69 0.21 -19.26
N THR A 308 -0.87 1.23 -19.53
CA THR A 308 0.58 1.16 -19.38
C THR A 308 1.00 1.73 -18.03
N ARG A 309 2.09 1.19 -17.48
CA ARG A 309 2.81 1.78 -16.35
C ARG A 309 4.28 1.90 -16.74
N CYS A 310 4.70 3.09 -17.13
CA CYS A 310 6.11 3.41 -17.34
C CYS A 310 6.65 4.19 -16.14
N LEU A 311 7.65 3.62 -15.47
CA LEU A 311 8.34 4.26 -14.35
C LEU A 311 9.77 4.62 -14.77
N VAL A 312 10.19 5.83 -14.45
CA VAL A 312 11.52 6.36 -14.79
C VAL A 312 12.16 6.96 -13.54
N TRP A 313 13.46 6.72 -13.35
CA TRP A 313 14.25 7.29 -12.26
C TRP A 313 15.37 8.16 -12.80
N THR A 314 15.54 9.36 -12.24
CA THR A 314 16.60 10.31 -12.64
C THR A 314 17.60 10.61 -11.52
N GLY A 315 17.48 9.94 -10.38
CA GLY A 315 18.34 10.11 -9.22
C GLY A 315 18.61 8.77 -8.54
N ASP A 316 19.12 8.83 -7.31
CA ASP A 316 19.48 7.63 -6.56
C ASP A 316 18.32 6.65 -6.37
N LEU A 317 18.60 5.36 -6.61
CA LEU A 317 17.65 4.28 -6.48
C LEU A 317 17.55 3.87 -5.01
N THR A 318 16.42 4.16 -4.36
CA THR A 318 16.24 3.91 -2.92
C THR A 318 15.20 2.83 -2.68
N ASP A 319 15.36 2.06 -1.60
CA ASP A 319 14.37 1.05 -1.16
C ASP A 319 14.10 -0.01 -2.24
N THR A 320 15.20 -0.53 -2.81
CA THR A 320 15.19 -1.58 -3.83
C THR A 320 15.44 -2.93 -3.17
N GLU A 321 14.71 -3.96 -3.59
CA GLU A 321 14.92 -5.32 -3.09
C GLU A 321 14.83 -6.32 -4.23
N LYS A 322 15.62 -7.39 -4.15
CA LYS A 322 15.38 -8.60 -4.91
C LYS A 322 14.46 -9.49 -4.08
N VAL A 323 13.36 -9.91 -4.69
CA VAL A 323 12.28 -10.62 -4.02
C VAL A 323 11.98 -11.92 -4.75
N ASP A 324 11.15 -12.77 -4.16
CA ASP A 324 10.52 -13.87 -4.90
C ASP A 324 9.44 -13.32 -5.85
N HIS A 325 9.06 -14.12 -6.84
CA HIS A 325 8.00 -13.74 -7.77
C HIS A 325 6.66 -13.54 -7.04
N ASP A 326 6.19 -12.30 -7.03
CA ASP A 326 4.88 -11.90 -6.51
C ASP A 326 4.24 -10.80 -7.36
N ALA A 327 3.05 -10.35 -6.93
CA ALA A 327 2.27 -9.30 -7.61
C ALA A 327 2.90 -7.89 -7.58
N PHE A 328 4.05 -7.70 -6.92
CA PHE A 328 4.78 -6.44 -6.79
C PHE A 328 6.20 -6.51 -7.37
N SER A 329 6.65 -7.71 -7.75
CA SER A 329 7.93 -7.96 -8.40
C SER A 329 7.87 -7.64 -9.91
N GLU A 330 8.89 -6.98 -10.43
CA GLU A 330 9.01 -6.67 -11.86
C GLU A 330 10.48 -6.66 -12.32
N THR A 331 10.72 -6.38 -13.60
CA THR A 331 12.07 -6.17 -14.13
C THR A 331 12.44 -4.70 -14.03
N LEU A 332 13.54 -4.40 -13.33
CA LEU A 332 14.18 -3.09 -13.32
C LEU A 332 15.25 -3.05 -14.41
N TYR A 333 15.18 -2.05 -15.30
CA TYR A 333 16.18 -1.83 -16.34
C TYR A 333 17.12 -0.72 -15.91
N LEU A 334 18.34 -1.09 -15.51
CA LEU A 334 19.35 -0.19 -14.93
C LEU A 334 20.31 0.29 -16.00
N ARG A 335 20.53 1.60 -16.12
CA ARG A 335 21.55 2.16 -17.03
C ARG A 335 22.95 1.87 -16.50
N ILE A 336 23.80 1.27 -17.33
CA ILE A 336 25.17 0.82 -16.99
C ILE A 336 26.19 1.44 -17.93
N ALA A 337 27.27 1.97 -17.35
CA ALA A 337 28.38 2.54 -18.10
C ALA A 337 29.03 1.51 -19.03
N GLY A 338 29.22 1.87 -20.30
CA GLY A 338 29.93 1.05 -21.29
C GLY A 338 29.16 -0.18 -21.79
N LEU A 339 27.89 -0.34 -21.39
CA LEU A 339 26.99 -1.27 -22.05
C LEU A 339 26.46 -0.56 -23.29
N ASP A 340 26.63 -1.15 -24.48
CA ASP A 340 26.05 -0.55 -25.69
C ASP A 340 24.51 -0.54 -25.59
N ALA A 341 23.88 0.56 -26.01
CA ALA A 341 22.45 0.61 -26.28
C ALA A 341 22.14 -0.34 -27.45
N GLY A 342 21.99 -1.64 -27.16
CA GLY A 342 21.73 -2.67 -28.16
C GLY A 342 20.58 -2.28 -29.10
N VAL A 343 20.82 -2.50 -30.40
CA VAL A 343 19.91 -2.29 -31.54
C VAL A 343 18.60 -3.05 -31.39
#